data_AF-A0A2T2UEX8-F1
#
_entry.id   AF-A0A2T2UEX8-F1
#
_cell.length_a   1.000
_cell.length_b   1.000
_cell.length_c   1.000
_cell.angle_alpha   90.00
_cell.angle_beta   90.00
_cell.angle_gamma   90.00
#
_symmetry.space_group_name_H-M   'P 1'
#
loop_
_entity.id
_entity.type
_entity.pdbx_description
1 polymer ?
#
loop_
_entity_poly.entity_id
_entity_poly.type
_entity_poly.pdbx_seq_one_letter_code
_entity_poly.pdbx_strand_id
1 'polypeptide(L)' 'MSSSPTDASTDGEAALDDLSFADALERLEALVERLDDPDDPPPLEEALDAYEEGTTLARECMKRLNDAELRVERLSIDE' A
#
# COMPACT_ATOMS: atom_id res chain seq x y z
N MET A 1 3.29 -40.69 11.94
CA MET A 1 2.56 -39.61 12.64
C MET A 1 3.44 -38.38 12.51
N SER A 2 3.35 -37.73 11.35
CA SER A 2 2.69 -36.43 11.15
C SER A 2 3.41 -35.29 11.86
N SER A 3 4.18 -34.54 11.09
CA SER A 3 4.43 -33.11 11.32
C SER A 3 4.84 -32.56 9.96
N SER A 4 3.82 -32.20 9.18
CA SER A 4 3.98 -31.39 7.97
C SER A 4 4.43 -29.99 8.38
N PRO A 5 5.30 -29.33 7.59
CA PRO A 5 5.53 -27.91 7.75
C PRO A 5 4.31 -27.16 7.22
N THR A 6 3.76 -26.26 8.04
CA THR A 6 2.81 -25.25 7.58
C THR A 6 3.59 -24.21 6.80
N ASP A 7 3.56 -24.33 5.48
CA ASP A 7 3.93 -23.26 4.57
C ASP A 7 2.75 -22.27 4.58
N ALA A 8 2.87 -21.25 5.44
CA ALA A 8 1.98 -20.10 5.39
C ALA A 8 2.43 -19.25 4.20
N SER A 9 1.61 -19.21 3.16
CA SER A 9 1.74 -18.27 2.06
C SER A 9 1.70 -16.84 2.59
N THR A 10 2.87 -16.26 2.83
CA THR A 10 3.07 -14.82 3.00
C THR A 10 3.80 -14.32 1.75
N ASP A 11 3.09 -14.33 0.61
CA ASP A 11 3.61 -13.84 -0.68
C ASP A 11 2.98 -12.48 -1.07
N GLY A 12 2.00 -11.99 -0.29
CA GLY A 12 1.29 -10.74 -0.58
C GLY A 12 1.96 -9.46 -0.06
N GLU A 13 2.81 -9.55 0.97
CA GLU A 13 3.43 -8.38 1.61
C GLU A 13 4.69 -7.88 0.89
N ALA A 14 5.43 -8.75 0.19
CA ALA A 14 6.70 -8.38 -0.44
C ALA A 14 6.53 -7.60 -1.77
N ALA A 15 5.42 -7.80 -2.48
CA ALA A 15 5.20 -7.17 -3.79
C ALA A 15 4.94 -5.66 -3.71
N LEU A 16 4.55 -5.15 -2.53
CA LEU A 16 4.24 -3.72 -2.34
C LEU A 16 5.49 -2.87 -2.09
N ASP A 17 6.55 -3.45 -1.52
CA ASP A 17 7.82 -2.75 -1.27
C ASP A 17 8.57 -2.44 -2.59
N ASP A 18 8.36 -3.23 -3.65
CA ASP A 18 9.01 -3.07 -4.96
C ASP A 18 8.31 -2.05 -5.90
N LEU A 19 7.13 -1.54 -5.54
CA LEU A 19 6.43 -0.54 -6.34
C LEU A 19 7.16 0.80 -6.31
N SER A 20 7.16 1.56 -7.42
CA SER A 20 7.59 2.96 -7.39
C SER A 20 6.55 3.82 -6.65
N PHE A 21 6.92 5.03 -6.24
CA PHE A 21 5.96 5.94 -5.58
C PHE A 21 4.76 6.24 -6.47
N ALA A 22 5.00 6.45 -7.78
CA ALA A 22 3.95 6.74 -8.74
C ALA A 22 3.00 5.55 -8.89
N ASP A 23 3.54 4.33 -9.03
CA ASP A 23 2.72 3.13 -9.20
C ASP A 23 1.89 2.83 -7.93
N ALA A 24 2.49 3.00 -6.75
CA ALA A 24 1.79 2.82 -5.48
C ALA A 24 0.65 3.83 -5.30
N LEU A 25 0.86 5.08 -5.74
CA LEU A 25 -0.16 6.12 -5.70
C LEU A 25 -1.29 5.84 -6.70
N GLU A 26 -0.97 5.50 -7.95
CA GLU A 26 -1.96 5.15 -8.98
C GLU A 26 -2.82 3.95 -8.53
N ARG A 27 -2.19 2.94 -7.92
CA ARG A 27 -2.90 1.79 -7.38
C ARG A 27 -3.85 2.19 -6.25
N LEU A 28 -3.41 3.07 -5.35
CA LEU A 28 -4.24 3.59 -4.26
C LEU A 28 -5.44 4.37 -4.79
N GLU A 29 -5.24 5.22 -5.79
CA GLU A 29 -6.31 5.98 -6.45
C GLU A 29 -7.35 5.04 -7.05
N ALA A 30 -6.93 4.01 -7.78
CA ALA A 30 -7.83 3.01 -8.34
C ALA A 30 -8.64 2.24 -7.28
N LEU A 31 -8.05 1.95 -6.11
CA LEU A 31 -8.76 1.32 -4.99
C LEU A 31 -9.80 2.26 -4.38
N VAL A 32 -9.48 3.55 -4.24
CA VAL A 32 -10.41 4.57 -3.73
C VAL A 32 -11.58 4.74 -4.69
N GLU A 33 -11.32 4.86 -6.00
CA GLU A 33 -12.37 4.96 -7.01
C GLU A 33 -13.32 3.75 -6.95
N ARG A 34 -12.79 2.54 -6.82
CA ARG A 34 -13.60 1.32 -6.69
C ARG A 34 -14.46 1.30 -5.42
N LEU A 35 -13.99 1.87 -4.31
CA LEU A 35 -14.70 1.89 -3.04
C LEU A 35 -15.76 3.00 -2.95
N ASP A 36 -15.59 4.08 -3.72
CA ASP A 36 -16.45 5.26 -3.68
C ASP A 36 -17.55 5.24 -4.76
N ASP A 37 -17.57 4.22 -5.63
CA ASP A 37 -18.62 4.06 -6.66
C ASP A 37 -20.00 3.76 -6.00
N PRO A 38 -20.97 4.69 -6.10
CA PRO A 38 -22.27 4.52 -5.47
C PRO A 38 -23.23 3.63 -6.28
N ASP A 39 -22.95 3.39 -7.57
CA ASP A 39 -23.81 2.65 -8.49
C ASP A 39 -23.42 1.17 -8.56
N ASP A 40 -22.14 0.84 -8.33
CA ASP A 40 -21.61 -0.54 -8.31
C ASP A 40 -20.69 -0.78 -7.09
N PRO A 41 -21.25 -0.87 -5.87
CA PRO A 41 -20.45 -1.10 -4.68
C PRO A 41 -19.95 -2.55 -4.63
N PRO A 42 -18.66 -2.79 -4.30
CA PRO A 42 -18.12 -4.13 -4.20
C PRO A 42 -18.75 -4.91 -3.04
N PRO A 43 -18.73 -6.26 -3.10
CA PRO A 43 -19.06 -7.10 -1.96
C PRO A 43 -18.22 -6.78 -0.72
N LEU A 44 -18.76 -7.03 0.47
CA LEU A 44 -18.10 -6.69 1.74
C LEU A 44 -16.66 -7.25 1.85
N GLU A 45 -16.44 -8.49 1.45
CA GLU A 45 -15.12 -9.13 1.51
C GLU A 45 -14.11 -8.42 0.61
N GLU A 46 -14.49 -8.13 -0.64
CA GLU A 46 -13.65 -7.35 -1.56
C GLU A 46 -13.41 -5.92 -1.10
N ALA A 47 -14.40 -5.30 -0.44
CA ALA A 47 -14.26 -3.97 0.13
C ALA A 47 -13.27 -3.95 1.30
N LEU A 48 -13.25 -5.01 2.12
CA LEU A 48 -12.27 -5.18 3.20
C LEU A 48 -10.86 -5.38 2.63
N ASP A 49 -10.70 -6.25 1.63
CA ASP A 49 -9.41 -6.47 0.96
C ASP A 49 -8.88 -5.16 0.33
N ALA A 50 -9.74 -4.42 -0.36
CA ALA A 50 -9.40 -3.12 -0.96
C ALA A 50 -8.95 -2.11 0.10
N TYR A 51 -9.60 -2.10 1.26
CA TYR A 51 -9.26 -1.21 2.37
C TYR A 51 -7.92 -1.58 3.01
N GLU A 52 -7.64 -2.87 3.21
CA GLU A 52 -6.37 -3.36 3.75
C GLU A 52 -5.19 -3.04 2.80
N GLU A 53 -5.37 -3.29 1.50
CA GLU A 53 -4.40 -2.92 0.47
C GLU A 53 -4.19 -1.40 0.43
N GLY A 54 -5.29 -0.63 0.38
CA GLY A 54 -5.24 0.83 0.31
C GLY A 54 -4.58 1.47 1.53
N THR A 55 -4.86 0.97 2.74
CA THR A 55 -4.18 1.47 3.96
C THR A 55 -2.70 1.15 3.97
N THR A 56 -2.28 0.03 3.39
CA THR A 56 -0.87 -0.34 3.27
C THR A 56 -0.15 0.58 2.27
N LEU A 57 -0.73 0.78 1.07
CA LEU A 57 -0.20 1.70 0.06
C LEU A 57 -0.09 3.13 0.58
N ALA A 58 -1.13 3.61 1.27
CA ALA A 58 -1.14 4.96 1.85
C ALA A 58 0.01 5.15 2.87
N ARG A 59 0.26 4.16 3.73
CA ARG A 59 1.37 4.20 4.70
C ARG A 59 2.71 4.28 4.01
N GLU A 60 2.94 3.48 2.97
CA GLU A 60 4.21 3.47 2.24
C GLU A 60 4.43 4.79 1.48
N CYS A 61 3.40 5.32 0.81
CA CYS A 61 3.46 6.65 0.18
C CYS A 61 3.82 7.74 1.19
N MET A 62 3.16 7.77 2.35
CA MET A 62 3.46 8.74 3.40
C MET A 62 4.89 8.62 3.93
N LYS A 63 5.39 7.39 4.15
CA LYS A 63 6.76 7.16 4.59
C LYS A 63 7.78 7.72 3.57
N ARG A 64 7.58 7.44 2.29
CA ARG A 64 8.47 7.95 1.21
C ARG A 64 8.46 9.48 1.13
N LEU A 65 7.29 10.10 1.32
CA LEU A 65 7.17 11.58 1.36
C LEU A 65 7.92 12.17 2.56
N ASN A 66 7.78 11.58 3.75
CA ASN A 66 8.52 12.01 4.94
C ASN A 66 10.04 11.88 4.74
N ASP A 67 10.52 10.77 4.17
CA ASP A 67 11.94 10.58 3.88
C ASP A 67 12.48 11.61 2.88
N ALA A 68 11.67 11.94 1.86
CA ALA A 68 12.00 12.97 0.89
C ALA A 68 12.05 14.37 1.54
N GLU A 69 11.11 14.69 2.41
CA GLU A 69 11.06 15.94 3.17
C GLU A 69 12.30 16.10 4.05
N LEU A 70 12.63 15.09 4.87
CA LEU A 70 13.83 15.09 5.71
C LEU A 70 15.12 15.28 4.91
N ARG A 71 15.18 14.73 3.70
CA ARG A 71 16.31 14.91 2.79
C ARG A 71 16.41 16.35 2.29
N VAL A 72 15.28 16.97 1.94
CA VAL A 72 15.23 18.38 1.51
C VAL A 72 15.62 19.31 2.65
N GLU A 73 15.12 19.08 3.86
CA GLU A 73 15.46 19.87 5.05
C GLU A 73 16.97 19.83 5.32
N ARG A 74 17.59 18.65 5.25
CA ARG A 74 19.03 18.49 5.47
C ARG A 74 19.86 19.27 4.45
N LEU A 75 19.45 19.28 3.17
CA LEU A 75 20.13 20.03 2.13
C LEU A 75 20.00 21.54 2.34
N SER A 76 18.86 21.98 2.85
CA SER A 76 18.57 23.41 3.10
C SER A 76 19.32 23.98 4.31
N ILE A 77 19.76 23.13 5.24
CA ILE A 77 20.50 23.53 6.46
C ILE A 77 22.02 23.67 6.19
N ASP A 78 22.54 23.03 5.15
CA ASP A 78 23.96 23.07 4.78
C ASP A 78 24.34 24.32 3.94
N GLU A 79 23.39 25.26 3.77
CA GLU A 79 23.58 26.60 3.15
C GLU A 79 23.73 27.74 4.17
#